data_AF-A0A534N751-F1
#
_entry.id   AF-A0A534N751-F1
#
_cell.length_a   1.000
_cell.length_b   1.000
_cell.length_c   1.000
_cell.angle_alpha   90.00
_cell.angle_beta   90.00
_cell.angle_gamma   90.00
#
_symmetry.space_group_name_H-M   'P 1'
#
loop_
_entity.id
_entity.type
_entity.pdbx_description
1 polymer ?
#
loop_
_entity_poly.entity_id
_entity_poly.type
_entity_poly.pdbx_seq_one_letter_code
_entity_poly.pdbx_strand_id
1 'polypeptide(L)'
;MALRLGPLKIPWPRKDSRDPSTGLRAGDPYWDFFIDTPPADLANSVTELIRNAPEGNVFPTKADLHTPEITSGHVKELARYLGADLVGVARLSSDDGEGYPFAVICAVRADYDPREAAGIGGQVPVQNGLFITFVLSAWIRELGFRATASSHPNAEALAAAAGLGALNPNGRLVTPKYGTRVHVADVIRTDLPLAADG
;
A
#
# COMPACT_ATOMS: atom_id res chain seq x y z
N MET A 1 21.15 -1.32 60.33
CA MET A 1 19.98 -1.93 59.66
C MET A 1 20.28 -1.96 58.17
N ALA A 2 20.67 -3.11 57.63
CA ALA A 2 21.08 -3.25 56.23
C ALA A 2 19.84 -3.48 55.36
N LEU A 3 19.58 -2.57 54.40
CA LEU A 3 18.53 -2.78 53.40
C LEU A 3 18.93 -3.95 52.50
N ARG A 4 18.21 -5.06 52.60
CA ARG A 4 18.24 -6.12 51.59
C ARG A 4 17.43 -5.63 50.38
N LEU A 5 18.13 -5.21 49.33
CA LEU A 5 17.53 -5.07 48.00
C LEU A 5 17.02 -6.46 47.58
N GLY A 6 15.71 -6.58 47.37
CA GLY A 6 15.09 -7.78 46.81
C GLY A 6 15.65 -8.09 45.41
N PRO A 7 15.44 -9.30 44.88
CA PRO A 7 16.00 -9.70 43.60
C PRO A 7 15.53 -8.74 42.49
N LEU A 8 16.48 -8.04 41.87
CA LEU A 8 16.26 -7.24 40.67
C LEU A 8 15.74 -8.18 39.57
N LYS A 9 14.42 -8.20 39.36
CA LYS A 9 13.84 -8.75 38.14
C LYS A 9 14.28 -7.85 37.01
N ILE A 10 15.31 -8.26 36.27
CA ILE A 10 15.65 -7.65 34.99
C ILE A 10 14.40 -7.85 34.11
N PRO A 11 13.71 -6.78 33.70
CA PRO A 11 12.39 -6.91 33.09
C PRO A 11 12.43 -7.56 31.69
N TRP A 12 13.62 -7.80 31.15
CA TRP A 12 13.83 -8.24 29.79
C TRP A 12 14.91 -9.31 29.71
N PRO A 13 14.59 -10.55 29.29
CA PRO A 13 15.60 -11.50 28.87
C PRO A 13 16.26 -10.94 27.61
N ARG A 14 17.56 -10.70 27.70
CA ARG A 14 18.42 -10.19 26.62
C ARG A 14 18.68 -11.29 25.59
N LYS A 15 17.62 -11.82 24.96
CA LYS A 15 17.75 -12.67 23.78
C LYS A 15 17.32 -11.83 22.60
N ASP A 16 18.28 -11.42 21.79
CA ASP A 16 18.07 -10.69 20.53
C ASP A 16 17.48 -11.69 19.51
N SER A 17 16.30 -12.23 19.82
CA SER A 17 15.57 -13.14 18.94
C SER A 17 14.98 -12.31 17.82
N ARG A 18 15.48 -12.50 16.61
CA ARG A 18 14.85 -12.00 15.40
C ARG A 18 13.97 -13.08 14.82
N ASP A 19 12.79 -12.70 14.35
CA ASP A 19 11.94 -13.56 13.53
C ASP A 19 12.70 -13.89 12.23
N PRO A 20 12.94 -15.18 11.92
CA PRO A 20 13.66 -15.57 10.70
C PRO A 20 12.96 -15.17 9.39
N SER A 21 11.64 -14.94 9.42
CA SER A 21 10.82 -14.63 8.26
C SER A 21 10.76 -13.13 7.93
N THR A 22 10.83 -12.27 8.96
CA THR A 22 10.77 -10.80 8.82
C THR A 22 12.09 -10.11 9.16
N GLY A 23 12.99 -10.77 9.89
CA GLY A 23 14.25 -10.20 10.38
C GLY A 23 14.09 -9.22 11.55
N LEU A 24 12.86 -9.03 12.04
CA LEU A 24 12.48 -8.08 13.09
C LEU A 24 12.53 -8.72 14.49
N ARG A 25 12.55 -7.91 15.55
CA ARG A 25 12.59 -8.43 16.93
C ARG A 25 11.34 -9.24 17.26
N ALA A 26 11.51 -10.44 17.81
CA ALA A 26 10.44 -11.33 18.20
C ALA A 26 10.39 -11.47 19.72
N GLY A 27 9.19 -11.37 20.30
CA GLY A 27 8.98 -11.43 21.76
C GLY A 27 9.49 -10.20 22.51
N ASP A 28 9.57 -9.07 21.81
CA ASP A 28 9.97 -7.77 22.35
C ASP A 28 8.67 -6.98 22.58
N PRO A 29 8.18 -6.79 23.84
CA PRO A 29 6.92 -6.11 24.06
C PRO A 29 6.80 -4.68 23.51
N TYR A 30 7.89 -3.97 23.23
CA TYR A 30 7.79 -2.69 22.50
C TYR A 30 7.43 -2.92 21.04
N TRP A 31 8.04 -3.93 20.42
CA TRP A 31 7.77 -4.33 19.05
C TRP A 31 6.40 -4.97 18.89
N ASP A 32 6.01 -5.87 19.79
CA ASP A 32 4.67 -6.46 19.80
C ASP A 32 3.61 -5.35 19.95
N PHE A 33 3.80 -4.38 20.84
CA PHE A 33 2.90 -3.23 20.96
C PHE A 33 2.84 -2.40 19.68
N PHE A 34 4.00 -2.10 19.08
CA PHE A 34 4.09 -1.28 17.86
C PHE A 34 3.43 -1.95 16.65
N ILE A 35 3.59 -3.27 16.49
CA ILE A 35 3.05 -4.03 15.37
C ILE A 35 1.55 -4.29 15.55
N ASP A 36 1.10 -4.65 16.76
CA ASP A 36 -0.24 -5.22 16.96
C ASP A 36 -1.24 -4.28 17.63
N THR A 37 -0.79 -3.31 18.42
CA THR A 37 -1.71 -2.47 19.20
C THR A 37 -2.19 -1.25 18.42
N PRO A 38 -3.48 -1.16 18.05
CA PRO A 38 -3.99 -0.03 17.29
C PRO A 38 -3.91 1.28 18.10
N PRO A 39 -3.72 2.43 17.43
CA PRO A 39 -3.72 3.72 18.11
C PRO A 39 -5.09 3.97 18.75
N ALA A 40 -5.10 4.35 20.03
CA ALA A 40 -6.34 4.70 20.75
C ALA A 40 -6.95 6.03 20.27
N ASP A 41 -6.12 6.91 19.70
CA ASP A 41 -6.52 8.19 19.13
C ASP A 41 -6.13 8.21 17.65
N LEU A 42 -7.13 8.37 16.79
CA LEU A 42 -6.99 8.39 15.33
C LEU A 42 -6.17 9.60 14.84
N ALA A 43 -6.02 10.66 15.63
CA ALA A 43 -5.11 11.76 15.31
C ALA A 43 -3.64 11.32 15.22
N ASN A 44 -3.29 10.17 15.79
CA ASN A 44 -1.97 9.56 15.65
C ASN A 44 -1.83 8.67 14.40
N SER A 45 -2.85 8.62 13.54
CA SER A 45 -2.87 7.76 12.35
C SER A 45 -2.65 8.58 11.07
N VAL A 46 -1.50 8.39 10.42
CA VAL A 46 -1.22 8.95 9.08
C VAL A 46 -2.23 8.44 8.05
N THR A 47 -2.69 7.19 8.19
CA THR A 47 -3.72 6.59 7.34
C THR A 47 -4.99 7.43 7.36
N GLU A 48 -5.47 7.84 8.53
CA GLU A 48 -6.68 8.65 8.67
C GLU A 48 -6.50 10.06 8.11
N LEU A 49 -5.32 10.65 8.30
CA LEU A 49 -5.00 11.96 7.72
C LEU A 49 -5.11 11.94 6.19
N ILE A 50 -4.54 10.93 5.53
CA ILE A 50 -4.54 10.84 4.05
C ILE A 50 -5.94 10.48 3.54
N ARG A 51 -6.66 9.54 4.19
CA ARG A 51 -8.00 9.12 3.75
C ARG A 51 -9.04 10.25 3.81
N ASN A 52 -8.88 11.17 4.77
CA ASN A 52 -9.77 12.33 4.92
C ASN A 52 -9.29 13.56 4.12
N ALA A 53 -8.16 13.47 3.42
CA ALA A 53 -7.69 14.56 2.57
C ALA A 53 -8.66 14.72 1.37
N PRO A 54 -9.09 15.96 1.05
CA PRO A 54 -9.95 16.19 -0.10
C PRO A 54 -9.22 15.84 -1.40
N GLU A 55 -9.97 15.34 -2.38
CA GLU A 55 -9.43 15.11 -3.73
C GLU A 55 -9.04 16.44 -4.37
N GLY A 56 -7.89 16.45 -5.04
CA GLY A 56 -7.38 17.64 -5.74
C GLY A 56 -8.11 17.91 -7.06
N ASN A 57 -8.03 19.16 -7.53
CA ASN A 57 -8.56 19.53 -8.83
C ASN A 57 -7.74 18.91 -9.97
N VAL A 58 -8.38 18.72 -11.13
CA VAL A 58 -7.69 18.38 -12.39
C VAL A 58 -7.18 19.66 -13.03
N PHE A 59 -5.92 19.66 -13.46
CA PHE A 59 -5.35 20.81 -14.16
C PHE A 59 -6.11 21.04 -15.48
N PRO A 60 -6.51 22.29 -15.81
CA PRO A 60 -7.44 22.54 -16.92
C PRO A 60 -6.85 22.28 -18.30
N THR A 61 -5.53 22.14 -18.42
CA THR A 61 -4.83 21.93 -19.68
C THR A 61 -4.13 20.58 -19.67
N LYS A 62 -4.38 19.76 -20.70
CA LYS A 62 -3.70 18.46 -20.83
C LYS A 62 -2.25 18.67 -21.21
N ALA A 63 -1.35 17.97 -20.52
CA ALA A 63 0.04 17.88 -20.91
C ALA A 63 0.20 17.11 -22.23
N ASP A 64 1.28 17.41 -22.96
CA ASP A 64 1.67 16.61 -24.12
C ASP A 64 2.21 15.26 -23.64
N LEU A 65 1.56 14.18 -24.10
CA LEU A 65 1.90 12.80 -23.72
C LEU A 65 2.64 12.07 -24.84
N HIS A 66 3.44 11.08 -24.44
CA HIS A 66 3.90 10.03 -25.33
C HIS A 66 2.77 9.05 -25.65
N THR A 67 3.07 7.98 -26.40
CA THR A 67 2.11 6.90 -26.65
C THR A 67 1.67 6.24 -25.33
N PRO A 68 0.51 5.57 -25.28
CA PRO A 68 0.04 4.88 -24.07
C PRO A 68 1.05 3.87 -23.50
N GLU A 69 1.86 3.22 -24.34
CA GLU A 69 2.87 2.25 -23.94
C GLU A 69 4.01 2.92 -23.17
N ILE A 70 4.52 4.05 -23.68
CA ILE A 70 5.58 4.82 -23.02
C ILE A 70 5.05 5.48 -21.75
N THR A 71 3.85 6.07 -21.83
CA THR A 71 3.20 6.71 -20.68
C THR A 71 2.98 5.70 -19.55
N SER A 72 2.48 4.50 -19.84
CA SER A 72 2.39 3.39 -18.86
C SER A 72 3.73 3.04 -18.23
N GLY A 73 4.81 3.04 -19.02
CA GLY A 73 6.17 2.86 -18.51
C GLY A 73 6.51 3.89 -17.43
N HIS A 74 6.33 5.16 -17.73
CA HIS A 74 6.61 6.26 -16.79
C HIS A 74 5.72 6.23 -15.55
N VAL A 75 4.42 5.93 -15.66
CA VAL A 75 3.54 5.78 -14.49
C VAL A 75 4.10 4.72 -13.53
N LYS A 76 4.53 3.58 -14.07
CA LYS A 76 5.09 2.49 -13.25
C LYS A 76 6.45 2.85 -12.66
N GLU A 77 7.30 3.56 -13.40
CA GLU A 77 8.58 4.07 -12.89
C GLU A 77 8.36 5.03 -11.72
N LEU A 78 7.41 5.96 -11.84
CA LEU A 78 7.09 6.93 -10.80
C LEU A 78 6.49 6.26 -9.56
N ALA A 79 5.59 5.30 -9.75
CA ALA A 79 5.04 4.50 -8.66
C ALA A 79 6.14 3.73 -7.89
N ARG A 80 7.11 3.13 -8.60
CA ARG A 80 8.27 2.46 -7.98
C ARG A 80 9.19 3.44 -7.28
N TYR A 81 9.42 4.61 -7.87
CA TYR A 81 10.18 5.69 -7.23
C TYR A 81 9.57 6.12 -5.90
N LEU A 82 8.23 6.16 -5.81
CA LEU A 82 7.49 6.46 -4.59
C LEU A 82 7.47 5.30 -3.57
N GLY A 83 7.97 4.11 -3.93
CA GLY A 83 8.10 2.97 -3.02
C GLY A 83 7.20 1.78 -3.31
N ALA A 84 6.50 1.74 -4.45
CA ALA A 84 5.74 0.55 -4.83
C ALA A 84 6.68 -0.61 -5.18
N ASP A 85 6.45 -1.79 -4.59
CA ASP A 85 7.19 -3.01 -4.90
C ASP A 85 6.74 -3.64 -6.21
N LEU A 86 5.44 -3.56 -6.50
CA LEU A 86 4.79 -4.07 -7.71
C LEU A 86 3.83 -3.02 -8.25
N VAL A 87 3.79 -2.87 -9.58
CA VAL A 87 2.91 -1.91 -10.25
C VAL A 87 2.44 -2.50 -11.57
N GLY A 88 1.14 -2.41 -11.83
CA GLY A 88 0.52 -2.86 -13.06
C GLY A 88 -0.65 -1.98 -13.45
N VAL A 89 -1.05 -2.08 -14.71
CA VAL A 89 -2.19 -1.35 -15.27
C VAL A 89 -3.23 -2.35 -15.76
N ALA A 90 -4.48 -2.20 -15.31
CA ALA A 90 -5.62 -2.95 -15.81
C ALA A 90 -6.54 -2.04 -16.63
N ARG A 91 -7.18 -2.62 -17.65
CA ARG A 91 -8.34 -2.01 -18.29
C ARG A 91 -9.56 -2.24 -17.40
N LEU A 92 -10.36 -1.19 -17.18
CA LEU A 92 -11.58 -1.28 -16.41
C LEU A 92 -12.78 -1.57 -17.32
N SER A 93 -13.67 -2.42 -16.83
CA SER A 93 -15.01 -2.58 -17.38
C SER A 93 -15.85 -1.33 -17.07
N SER A 94 -17.00 -1.16 -17.73
CA SER A 94 -17.95 -0.09 -17.38
C SER A 94 -18.39 -0.17 -15.91
N ASP A 95 -18.51 -1.38 -15.39
CA ASP A 95 -19.11 -1.67 -14.09
C ASP A 95 -18.10 -1.43 -12.95
N ASP A 96 -16.83 -1.77 -13.16
CA ASP A 96 -15.74 -1.51 -12.21
C ASP A 96 -15.16 -0.09 -12.35
N GLY A 97 -15.31 0.50 -13.54
CA GLY A 97 -14.60 1.72 -13.92
C GLY A 97 -15.19 3.00 -13.36
N GLU A 98 -16.49 3.02 -13.04
CA GLU A 98 -17.21 4.26 -12.69
C GLU A 98 -16.93 5.42 -13.67
N GLY A 99 -16.80 5.10 -14.96
CA GLY A 99 -16.47 6.06 -16.02
C GLY A 99 -14.97 6.32 -16.25
N TYR A 100 -14.09 5.56 -15.59
CA TYR A 100 -12.65 5.53 -15.83
C TYR A 100 -12.25 4.30 -16.66
N PRO A 101 -11.47 4.44 -17.74
CA PRO A 101 -11.05 3.32 -18.59
C PRO A 101 -9.91 2.48 -18.02
N PHE A 102 -9.10 3.02 -17.11
CA PHE A 102 -7.90 2.35 -16.60
C PHE A 102 -7.81 2.39 -15.08
N ALA A 103 -7.23 1.32 -14.52
CA ALA A 103 -6.77 1.26 -13.15
C ALA A 103 -5.25 1.12 -13.12
N VAL A 104 -4.58 1.89 -12.26
CA VAL A 104 -3.19 1.67 -11.86
C VAL A 104 -3.21 1.03 -10.48
N ILE A 105 -2.61 -0.16 -10.39
CA ILE A 105 -2.57 -0.97 -9.18
C ILE A 105 -1.14 -0.95 -8.66
N CYS A 106 -0.98 -0.53 -7.42
CA CYS A 106 0.29 -0.60 -6.69
C CYS A 106 0.17 -1.62 -5.56
N ALA A 107 1.22 -2.41 -5.33
CA ALA A 107 1.34 -3.24 -4.14
C ALA A 107 2.67 -3.00 -3.45
N VAL A 108 2.62 -3.01 -2.12
CA VAL A 108 3.78 -2.80 -1.23
C VAL A 108 4.03 -4.10 -0.47
N ARG A 109 5.30 -4.49 -0.29
CA ARG A 109 5.65 -5.65 0.52
C ARG A 109 5.16 -5.46 1.95
N ALA A 110 4.55 -6.50 2.51
CA ALA A 110 3.98 -6.50 3.85
C ALA A 110 4.59 -7.65 4.66
N ASP A 111 5.56 -7.32 5.51
CA ASP A 111 6.20 -8.31 6.38
C ASP A 111 5.24 -8.78 7.49
N TYR A 112 4.29 -7.93 7.89
CA TYR A 112 3.10 -8.29 8.67
C TYR A 112 1.84 -8.05 7.84
N ASP A 113 0.84 -8.92 7.94
CA ASP A 113 -0.44 -8.70 7.27
C ASP A 113 -1.20 -7.59 8.00
N PRO A 114 -1.47 -6.43 7.38
CA PRO A 114 -2.15 -5.31 8.04
C PRO A 114 -3.60 -5.64 8.44
N ARG A 115 -4.15 -6.78 7.99
CA ARG A 115 -5.46 -7.29 8.45
C ARG A 115 -5.40 -7.88 9.86
N GLU A 116 -4.22 -8.30 10.29
CA GLU A 116 -3.99 -8.96 11.58
C GLU A 116 -3.18 -8.05 12.52
N ALA A 117 -2.22 -7.29 11.97
CA ALA A 117 -1.34 -6.39 12.71
C ALA A 117 -1.89 -4.95 12.70
N ALA A 118 -2.75 -4.63 13.67
CA ALA A 118 -3.49 -3.36 13.70
C ALA A 118 -2.70 -2.15 14.23
N GLY A 119 -1.49 -2.36 14.76
CA GLY A 119 -0.65 -1.31 15.29
C GLY A 119 0.02 -0.45 14.22
N ILE A 120 0.60 0.67 14.64
CA ILE A 120 1.21 1.65 13.74
C ILE A 120 2.26 1.00 12.82
N GLY A 121 3.03 0.04 13.35
CA GLY A 121 4.00 -0.73 12.60
C GLY A 121 3.40 -1.75 11.64
N GLY A 122 2.34 -2.45 12.05
CA GLY A 122 1.62 -3.39 11.21
C GLY A 122 0.92 -2.71 10.02
N GLN A 123 0.52 -1.44 10.20
CA GLN A 123 -0.12 -0.63 9.17
C GLN A 123 0.87 0.09 8.22
N VAL A 124 2.19 -0.08 8.38
CA VAL A 124 3.20 0.57 7.50
C VAL A 124 2.96 0.30 6.00
N PRO A 125 2.64 -0.93 5.55
CA PRO A 125 2.34 -1.18 4.13
C PRO A 125 1.13 -0.38 3.63
N VAL A 126 0.11 -0.17 4.48
CA VAL A 126 -1.09 0.63 4.17
C VAL A 126 -0.73 2.11 4.06
N GLN A 127 0.06 2.63 5.00
CA GLN A 127 0.53 4.03 4.98
C GLN A 127 1.36 4.31 3.71
N ASN A 128 2.28 3.42 3.37
CA ASN A 128 3.08 3.53 2.15
C ASN A 128 2.19 3.47 0.90
N GLY A 129 1.25 2.53 0.85
CA GLY A 129 0.28 2.41 -0.24
C GLY A 129 -0.52 3.69 -0.46
N LEU A 130 -1.05 4.27 0.62
CA LEU A 130 -1.77 5.54 0.59
C LEU A 130 -0.89 6.71 0.12
N PHE A 131 0.34 6.81 0.61
CA PHE A 131 1.28 7.84 0.16
C PHE A 131 1.53 7.74 -1.35
N ILE A 132 1.83 6.53 -1.84
CA ILE A 132 2.09 6.28 -3.26
C ILE A 132 0.89 6.68 -4.12
N THR A 133 -0.31 6.21 -3.77
CA THR A 133 -1.49 6.40 -4.61
C THR A 133 -2.03 7.82 -4.53
N PHE A 134 -1.91 8.47 -3.38
CA PHE A 134 -2.22 9.89 -3.22
C PHE A 134 -1.33 10.75 -4.14
N VAL A 135 0.00 10.60 -4.03
CA VAL A 135 0.95 11.41 -4.81
C VAL A 135 0.83 11.13 -6.30
N LEU A 136 0.74 9.85 -6.68
CA LEU A 136 0.66 9.48 -8.09
C LEU A 136 -0.65 9.95 -8.73
N SER A 137 -1.79 9.82 -8.04
CA SER A 137 -3.07 10.35 -8.55
C SER A 137 -3.05 11.87 -8.66
N ALA A 138 -2.41 12.57 -7.72
CA ALA A 138 -2.21 14.02 -7.81
C ALA A 138 -1.40 14.40 -9.05
N TRP A 139 -0.29 13.72 -9.31
CA TRP A 139 0.51 13.96 -10.50
C TRP A 139 -0.29 13.73 -11.80
N ILE A 140 -1.11 12.68 -11.87
CA ILE A 140 -1.98 12.46 -13.04
C ILE A 140 -2.97 13.63 -13.23
N ARG A 141 -3.53 14.15 -12.13
CA ARG A 141 -4.39 15.34 -12.17
C ARG A 141 -3.66 16.60 -12.62
N GLU A 142 -2.39 16.77 -12.25
CA GLU A 142 -1.53 17.86 -12.74
C GLU A 142 -1.21 17.74 -14.24
N LEU A 143 -1.25 16.54 -14.82
CA LEU A 143 -1.17 16.35 -16.28
C LEU A 143 -2.48 16.71 -17.01
N GLY A 144 -3.53 17.05 -16.28
CA GLY A 144 -4.86 17.39 -16.82
C GLY A 144 -5.76 16.18 -17.10
N PHE A 145 -5.50 15.05 -16.45
CA PHE A 145 -6.33 13.84 -16.55
C PHE A 145 -7.04 13.56 -15.23
N ARG A 146 -8.26 13.02 -15.28
CA ARG A 146 -8.99 12.65 -14.07
C ARG A 146 -8.32 11.44 -13.45
N ALA A 147 -8.09 11.49 -12.14
CA ALA A 147 -7.61 10.35 -11.37
C ALA A 147 -8.16 10.41 -9.95
N THR A 148 -8.69 9.29 -9.49
CA THR A 148 -9.16 9.10 -8.11
C THR A 148 -8.50 7.86 -7.51
N ALA A 149 -8.08 7.95 -6.24
CA ALA A 149 -7.47 6.85 -5.52
C ALA A 149 -8.40 6.48 -4.34
N SER A 150 -8.88 5.25 -4.33
CA SER A 150 -9.78 4.79 -3.27
C SER A 150 -9.65 3.28 -3.05
N SER A 151 -10.05 2.83 -1.86
CA SER A 151 -10.29 1.41 -1.63
C SER A 151 -11.29 0.89 -2.67
N HIS A 152 -11.06 -0.34 -3.14
CA HIS A 152 -11.87 -0.95 -4.20
C HIS A 152 -12.17 -2.41 -3.82
N PRO A 153 -13.44 -2.86 -3.88
CA PRO A 153 -13.81 -4.21 -3.47
C PRO A 153 -13.10 -5.29 -4.29
N ASN A 154 -12.86 -5.01 -5.58
CA ASN A 154 -12.17 -5.92 -6.50
C ASN A 154 -10.66 -5.68 -6.62
N ALA A 155 -10.02 -4.98 -5.67
CA ALA A 155 -8.60 -4.59 -5.78
C ALA A 155 -7.64 -5.78 -6.04
N GLU A 156 -7.82 -6.90 -5.34
CA GLU A 156 -7.01 -8.11 -5.49
C GLU A 156 -7.20 -8.72 -6.90
N ALA A 157 -8.43 -8.74 -7.41
CA ALA A 157 -8.75 -9.25 -8.76
C ALA A 157 -8.19 -8.34 -9.86
N LEU A 158 -8.28 -7.02 -9.67
CA LEU A 158 -7.67 -6.04 -10.57
C LEU A 158 -6.14 -6.14 -10.56
N ALA A 159 -5.52 -6.42 -9.40
CA ALA A 159 -4.09 -6.67 -9.31
C ALA A 159 -3.67 -7.89 -10.13
N ALA A 160 -4.45 -8.98 -10.06
CA ALA A 160 -4.23 -10.16 -10.89
C ALA A 160 -4.42 -9.85 -12.39
N ALA A 161 -5.49 -9.12 -12.75
CA ALA A 161 -5.74 -8.66 -14.12
C ALA A 161 -4.67 -7.70 -14.64
N ALA A 162 -3.97 -6.99 -13.76
CA ALA A 162 -2.81 -6.15 -14.08
C ALA A 162 -1.48 -6.93 -14.12
N GLY A 163 -1.53 -8.27 -14.07
CA GLY A 163 -0.36 -9.14 -14.19
C GLY A 163 0.51 -9.21 -12.93
N LEU A 164 0.03 -8.78 -11.75
CA LEU A 164 0.84 -8.80 -10.51
C LEU A 164 0.93 -10.19 -9.86
N GLY A 165 0.08 -11.13 -10.27
CA GLY A 165 0.00 -12.46 -9.69
C GLY A 165 -1.31 -13.16 -10.03
N ALA A 166 -1.66 -14.17 -9.23
CA ALA A 166 -2.93 -14.90 -9.35
C ALA A 166 -3.68 -14.88 -8.02
N LEU A 167 -5.00 -15.06 -8.06
CA LEU A 167 -5.80 -15.20 -6.85
C LEU A 167 -5.68 -16.62 -6.28
N ASN A 168 -5.59 -16.74 -4.97
CA ASN A 168 -5.79 -18.01 -4.27
C ASN A 168 -7.31 -18.29 -4.08
N PRO A 169 -7.71 -19.48 -3.59
CA PRO A 169 -9.12 -19.82 -3.38
C PRO A 169 -9.90 -18.88 -2.44
N ASN A 170 -9.20 -18.09 -1.62
CA ASN A 170 -9.80 -17.11 -0.71
C ASN A 170 -9.85 -15.70 -1.33
N GLY A 171 -9.52 -15.54 -2.62
CA GLY A 171 -9.55 -14.25 -3.31
C GLY A 171 -8.40 -13.31 -2.97
N ARG A 172 -7.30 -13.80 -2.39
CA ARG A 172 -6.09 -13.00 -2.15
C ARG A 172 -5.09 -13.13 -3.28
N LEU A 173 -4.44 -12.03 -3.64
CA LEU A 173 -3.32 -12.03 -4.57
C LEU A 173 -2.15 -12.84 -4.01
N VAL A 174 -1.63 -13.72 -4.86
CA VAL A 174 -0.39 -14.46 -4.69
C VAL A 174 0.56 -13.98 -5.78
N THR A 175 1.57 -13.22 -5.37
CA THR A 175 2.59 -12.68 -6.26
C THR A 175 3.72 -13.68 -6.44
N PRO A 176 4.40 -13.74 -7.61
CA PRO A 176 5.51 -14.65 -7.81
C PRO A 176 6.69 -14.42 -6.84
N LYS A 177 6.97 -13.15 -6.52
CA LYS A 177 8.13 -12.77 -5.71
C LYS A 177 7.89 -12.81 -4.20
N TYR A 178 6.70 -12.39 -3.76
CA TYR A 178 6.42 -12.19 -2.34
C TYR A 178 5.32 -13.11 -1.80
N GLY A 179 4.75 -13.97 -2.65
CA GLY A 179 3.57 -14.76 -2.30
C GLY A 179 2.43 -13.81 -1.90
N THR A 180 1.80 -14.11 -0.78
CA THR A 180 0.70 -13.31 -0.20
C THR A 180 1.16 -12.14 0.67
N ARG A 181 2.48 -11.95 0.85
CA ARG A 181 3.07 -10.92 1.73
C ARG A 181 3.17 -9.56 1.04
N VAL A 182 2.03 -9.11 0.52
CA VAL A 182 1.87 -7.79 -0.08
C VAL A 182 0.56 -7.17 0.39
N HIS A 183 0.55 -5.86 0.49
CA HIS A 183 -0.66 -5.05 0.59
C HIS A 183 -0.93 -4.43 -0.78
N VAL A 184 -2.09 -4.75 -1.36
CA VAL A 184 -2.61 -4.04 -2.54
C VAL A 184 -3.16 -2.70 -2.06
N ALA A 185 -2.56 -1.61 -2.54
CA ALA A 185 -2.96 -0.25 -2.16
C ALA A 185 -4.30 0.13 -2.78
N ASP A 186 -4.84 1.29 -2.36
CA ASP A 186 -6.00 1.91 -2.97
C ASP A 186 -5.85 2.00 -4.51
N VAL A 187 -6.89 1.64 -5.25
CA VAL A 187 -6.83 1.56 -6.72
C VAL A 187 -6.94 2.97 -7.29
N ILE A 188 -5.98 3.35 -8.15
CA ILE A 188 -6.05 4.62 -8.88
C ILE A 188 -6.84 4.37 -10.16
N ARG A 189 -8.05 4.94 -10.26
CA ARG A 189 -8.87 4.90 -11.47
C ARG A 189 -8.65 6.20 -12.24
N THR A 190 -8.37 6.11 -13.54
CA THR A 190 -7.96 7.27 -14.35
C THR A 190 -8.40 7.19 -15.81
N ASP A 191 -8.54 8.36 -16.44
CA ASP A 191 -8.71 8.52 -17.89
C ASP A 191 -7.41 8.92 -18.61
N LEU A 192 -6.28 8.90 -17.91
CA LEU A 192 -4.95 8.95 -18.54
C LEU A 192 -4.83 7.80 -19.56
N PRO A 193 -4.47 8.06 -20.83
CA PRO A 193 -4.30 7.00 -21.82
C PRO A 193 -3.11 6.10 -21.46
N LEU A 194 -3.41 4.83 -21.18
CA LEU A 194 -2.43 3.85 -20.72
C LEU A 194 -2.55 2.54 -21.51
N ALA A 195 -1.44 1.84 -21.68
CA ALA A 195 -1.42 0.44 -22.08
C ALA A 195 -1.59 -0.47 -20.85
N ALA A 196 -2.54 -1.41 -20.91
CA ALA A 196 -2.80 -2.40 -19.87
C ALA A 196 -1.84 -3.61 -19.97
N ASP A 197 -1.63 -4.31 -18.86
CA ASP A 197 -0.63 -5.38 -18.72
C ASP A 197 -1.18 -6.81 -18.87
N GLY A 198 -2.49 -7.01 -18.67
CA GLY A 198 -3.15 -8.31 -18.78
C GLY A 198 -4.15 -8.41 -19.92
#